data_AF-A0A2V5MFR2-F1
#
_entry.id   AF-A0A2V5MFR2-F1
#
_cell.length_a   1.000
_cell.length_b   1.000
_cell.length_c   1.000
_cell.angle_alpha   90.00
_cell.angle_beta   90.00
_cell.angle_gamma   90.00
#
_symmetry.space_group_name_H-M   'P 1'
#
loop_
_entity.id
_entity.type
_entity.pdbx_description
1 polymer ?
#
loop_
_entity_poly.entity_id
_entity_poly.type
_entity_poly.pdbx_seq_one_letter_code
_entity_poly.pdbx_strand_id
1 'polypeptide(L)'
;MANFFPRWSNWLPLKLAICSIFIVCGLTAGTWYYVTPKYTKVGYEPIQPVPFPHDVHVSQLGMDCRYCHNFVEVAAHSNLPNTQTCMACHQQVQKDNPKLEPVRTSWKTGQPVEWVQIHRTPDYVFYNHSAHVNRGISCASCHGPVNHMPVVYHAKPHSMAWCLECHRHPENFLRPEDQITNLDWKPEDVNPAEFVAKYGEPKGVTEDWSKKKRLTQQEIGQTLKERWNIQPTENCQSCHR
;
A
#
# COMPACT_ATOMS: atom_id res chain seq x y z
N MET A 1 -71.66 11.27 3.62
CA MET A 1 -70.28 11.19 4.13
C MET A 1 -69.46 12.26 3.43
N ALA A 2 -68.96 13.25 4.16
CA ALA A 2 -68.12 14.29 3.56
C ALA A 2 -66.81 13.63 3.10
N ASN A 3 -66.44 13.82 1.83
CA ASN A 3 -65.11 13.43 1.37
C ASN A 3 -64.11 14.39 2.02
N PHE A 4 -63.44 13.93 3.08
CA PHE A 4 -62.40 14.71 3.77
C PHE A 4 -61.18 14.97 2.89
N PHE A 5 -60.95 14.15 1.85
CA PHE A 5 -59.86 14.32 0.89
C PHE A 5 -60.36 14.40 -0.55
N PRO A 6 -59.85 15.37 -1.35
CA PRO A 6 -60.11 15.41 -2.79
C PRO A 6 -59.62 14.16 -3.52
N ARG A 7 -60.26 13.80 -4.64
CA ARG A 7 -59.89 12.61 -5.45
C ARG A 7 -58.44 12.60 -5.96
N TRP A 8 -57.83 13.78 -6.13
CA TRP A 8 -56.42 13.89 -6.54
C TRP A 8 -55.44 13.36 -5.49
N SER A 9 -55.86 13.31 -4.21
CA SER A 9 -55.03 12.81 -3.11
C SER A 9 -54.76 11.31 -3.19
N ASN A 10 -55.56 10.53 -3.93
CA ASN A 10 -55.28 9.10 -4.17
C ASN A 10 -53.98 8.87 -4.96
N TRP A 11 -53.57 9.84 -5.79
CA TRP A 11 -52.32 9.78 -6.56
C TRP A 11 -51.12 10.32 -5.78
N LEU A 12 -51.34 11.09 -4.72
CA LEU A 12 -50.29 11.66 -3.89
C LEU A 12 -49.34 10.61 -3.29
N PRO A 13 -49.81 9.49 -2.66
CA PRO A 13 -48.90 8.48 -2.12
C PRO A 13 -48.04 7.81 -3.20
N LEU A 14 -48.60 7.56 -4.40
CA LEU A 14 -47.85 7.01 -5.52
C LEU A 14 -46.76 7.98 -6.01
N LYS A 15 -47.10 9.27 -6.17
CA LYS A 15 -46.13 10.30 -6.57
C LYS A 15 -45.02 10.46 -5.53
N LEU A 16 -45.37 10.47 -4.24
CA LEU A 16 -44.39 10.54 -3.16
C LEU A 16 -43.49 9.29 -3.13
N ALA A 17 -44.04 8.10 -3.34
CA ALA A 17 -43.27 6.87 -3.42
C ALA A 17 -42.30 6.87 -4.62
N ILE A 18 -42.74 7.33 -5.79
CA ILE A 18 -41.88 7.44 -6.97
C ILE A 18 -40.77 8.48 -6.74
N CYS A 19 -41.12 9.68 -6.24
CA CYS A 19 -40.14 10.72 -5.93
C CYS A 19 -39.14 10.27 -4.86
N SER A 20 -39.59 9.57 -3.82
CA SER A 20 -38.69 9.06 -2.77
C SER A 20 -37.73 8.01 -3.33
N ILE A 21 -38.20 7.10 -4.19
CA ILE A 21 -37.34 6.13 -4.88
C ILE A 21 -36.27 6.86 -5.70
N PHE A 22 -36.65 7.85 -6.52
CA PHE A 22 -35.69 8.59 -7.33
C PHE A 22 -34.67 9.36 -6.46
N ILE A 23 -35.11 9.96 -5.36
CA ILE A 23 -34.22 10.65 -4.42
C ILE A 23 -33.25 9.65 -3.78
N VAL A 24 -33.74 8.53 -3.26
CA VAL A 24 -32.90 7.51 -2.63
C VAL A 24 -31.91 6.91 -3.61
N CYS A 25 -32.35 6.54 -4.82
CA CYS A 25 -31.48 6.03 -5.87
C CYS A 25 -30.44 7.09 -6.30
N GLY A 26 -30.85 8.35 -6.46
CA GLY A 26 -29.96 9.45 -6.82
C GLY A 26 -28.91 9.71 -5.74
N LEU A 27 -29.31 9.75 -4.46
CA LEU A 27 -28.38 9.91 -3.33
C LEU A 27 -27.44 8.71 -3.19
N THR A 28 -27.94 7.49 -3.39
CA THR A 28 -27.13 6.27 -3.33
C THR A 28 -26.10 6.25 -4.45
N ALA A 29 -26.51 6.52 -5.70
CA ALA A 29 -25.62 6.59 -6.84
C ALA A 29 -24.60 7.74 -6.70
N GLY A 30 -25.03 8.91 -6.23
CA GLY A 30 -24.16 10.04 -5.97
C GLY A 30 -23.12 9.73 -4.88
N THR A 31 -23.55 9.14 -3.77
CA THR A 31 -22.64 8.73 -2.68
C THR A 31 -21.66 7.66 -3.17
N TRP A 32 -22.16 6.65 -3.89
CA TRP A 32 -21.34 5.59 -4.47
C TRP A 32 -20.27 6.12 -5.42
N TYR A 33 -20.57 7.16 -6.20
CA TYR A 33 -19.63 7.75 -7.13
C TYR A 33 -18.63 8.70 -6.44
N TYR A 34 -19.13 9.64 -5.63
CA TYR A 34 -18.32 10.73 -5.07
C TYR A 34 -17.61 10.38 -3.75
N VAL A 35 -18.05 9.36 -3.02
CA VAL A 35 -17.47 8.95 -1.73
C VAL A 35 -16.64 7.67 -1.88
N THR A 36 -15.93 7.53 -3.01
CA THR A 36 -15.00 6.42 -3.20
C THR A 36 -13.63 6.73 -2.56
N PRO A 37 -12.87 5.71 -2.14
CA PRO A 37 -11.52 5.89 -1.60
C PRO A 37 -10.53 6.54 -2.58
N LYS A 38 -10.87 6.66 -3.88
CA LYS A 38 -10.06 7.39 -4.85
C LYS A 38 -9.94 8.88 -4.54
N TYR A 39 -10.91 9.43 -3.81
CA TYR A 39 -10.90 10.82 -3.32
C TYR A 39 -10.24 10.97 -1.95
N THR A 40 -9.59 9.93 -1.40
CA THR A 40 -8.68 10.12 -0.27
C THR A 40 -7.41 10.84 -0.74
N LYS A 41 -6.37 10.90 0.08
CA LYS A 41 -5.09 11.56 -0.24
C LYS A 41 -4.34 10.93 -1.42
N VAL A 42 -4.92 10.01 -2.19
CA VAL A 42 -4.26 9.38 -3.34
C VAL A 42 -3.81 10.45 -4.34
N GLY A 43 -2.56 10.37 -4.76
CA GLY A 43 -1.93 11.38 -5.61
C GLY A 43 -1.42 12.60 -4.86
N TYR A 44 -1.51 12.65 -3.53
CA TYR A 44 -0.84 13.68 -2.74
C TYR A 44 0.68 13.58 -2.92
N GLU A 45 1.25 14.61 -3.54
CA GLU A 45 2.65 14.72 -3.93
C GLU A 45 3.18 16.10 -3.46
N PRO A 46 3.61 16.22 -2.19
CA PRO A 46 4.09 17.48 -1.66
C PRO A 46 5.48 17.81 -2.19
N ILE A 47 5.76 19.10 -2.30
CA ILE A 47 7.11 19.60 -2.56
C ILE A 47 7.98 19.25 -1.35
N GLN A 48 9.09 18.54 -1.60
CA GLN A 48 10.07 18.17 -0.58
C GLN A 48 11.15 19.25 -0.44
N PRO A 49 11.76 19.41 0.75
CA PRO A 49 12.87 20.35 0.94
C PRO A 49 14.08 20.01 0.07
N VAL A 50 14.29 18.70 -0.19
CA VAL A 50 15.34 18.19 -1.07
C VAL A 50 14.67 17.29 -2.11
N PRO A 51 14.85 17.55 -3.42
CA PRO A 51 14.40 16.62 -4.44
C PRO A 51 15.17 15.30 -4.33
N PHE A 52 14.46 14.22 -3.99
CA PHE A 52 15.03 12.88 -3.88
C PHE A 52 14.39 11.93 -4.90
N PRO A 53 14.99 11.81 -6.10
CA PRO A 53 14.49 10.92 -7.15
C PRO A 53 14.75 9.46 -6.79
N HIS A 54 13.69 8.73 -6.38
CA HIS A 54 13.82 7.31 -6.04
C HIS A 54 14.13 6.45 -7.28
N ASP A 55 13.74 6.89 -8.47
CA ASP A 55 14.04 6.24 -9.73
C ASP A 55 15.54 6.17 -10.04
N VAL A 56 16.29 7.24 -9.76
CA VAL A 56 17.74 7.24 -9.89
C VAL A 56 18.35 6.27 -8.87
N HIS A 57 17.94 6.38 -7.61
CA HIS A 57 18.54 5.63 -6.51
C HIS A 57 18.22 4.12 -6.55
N VAL A 58 17.01 3.75 -6.95
CA VAL A 58 16.54 2.35 -6.96
C VAL A 58 16.72 1.74 -8.35
N SER A 59 16.13 2.32 -9.39
CA SER A 59 16.12 1.69 -10.72
C SER A 59 17.44 1.84 -11.49
N GLN A 60 18.09 3.01 -11.41
CA GLN A 60 19.34 3.22 -12.16
C GLN A 60 20.57 2.71 -11.40
N LEU A 61 20.60 2.87 -10.06
CA LEU A 61 21.73 2.48 -9.21
C LEU A 61 21.55 1.12 -8.53
N GLY A 62 20.34 0.54 -8.56
CA GLY A 62 20.09 -0.79 -7.99
C GLY A 62 20.13 -0.86 -6.47
N MET A 63 19.93 0.26 -5.75
CA MET A 63 19.97 0.25 -4.29
C MET A 63 18.75 -0.43 -3.69
N ASP A 64 18.97 -1.35 -2.75
CA ASP A 64 17.91 -1.98 -1.98
C ASP A 64 17.25 -0.96 -1.03
N CYS A 65 15.93 -1.05 -0.89
CA CYS A 65 15.12 -0.14 -0.08
C CYS A 65 15.63 -0.01 1.37
N ARG A 66 16.16 -1.10 1.93
CA ARG A 66 16.62 -1.19 3.33
C ARG A 66 17.94 -0.47 3.58
N TYR A 67 18.66 -0.07 2.53
CA TYR A 67 19.86 0.76 2.69
C TYR A 67 19.53 2.09 3.37
N CYS A 68 18.42 2.72 2.96
CA CYS A 68 17.92 3.96 3.56
C CYS A 68 16.86 3.71 4.63
N HIS A 69 15.96 2.76 4.39
CA HIS A 69 14.83 2.42 5.27
C HIS A 69 15.15 1.18 6.12
N ASN A 70 16.22 1.27 6.90
CA ASN A 70 16.86 0.12 7.56
C ASN A 70 16.05 -0.49 8.72
N PHE A 71 15.06 0.22 9.28
CA PHE A 71 14.25 -0.34 10.36
C PHE A 71 12.96 -1.03 9.89
N VAL A 72 12.70 -1.08 8.58
CA VAL A 72 11.45 -1.62 8.04
C VAL A 72 11.19 -3.09 8.43
N GLU A 73 12.24 -3.89 8.63
CA GLU A 73 12.16 -5.31 8.98
C GLU A 73 12.10 -5.55 10.51
N VAL A 74 12.41 -4.56 11.33
CA VAL A 74 12.56 -4.75 12.79
C VAL A 74 11.64 -3.89 13.63
N ALA A 75 11.23 -2.73 13.13
CA ALA A 75 10.43 -1.76 13.86
C ALA A 75 9.02 -1.59 13.28
N ALA A 76 8.13 -1.03 14.10
CA ALA A 76 6.78 -0.71 13.67
C ALA A 76 6.73 0.46 12.68
N HIS A 77 7.62 1.44 12.84
CA HIS A 77 7.77 2.54 11.91
C HIS A 77 8.99 2.30 11.02
N SER A 78 8.86 2.58 9.73
CA SER A 78 10.00 2.70 8.83
C SER A 78 10.60 4.10 9.00
N ASN A 79 11.89 4.18 9.25
CA ASN A 79 12.58 5.44 9.43
C ASN A 79 12.80 6.14 8.07
N LEU A 80 12.89 7.47 8.11
CA LEU A 80 13.58 8.21 7.06
C LEU A 80 15.10 8.10 7.31
N PRO A 81 15.93 8.08 6.25
CA PRO A 81 17.37 8.05 6.42
C PRO A 81 17.85 9.31 7.14
N ASN A 82 18.86 9.15 7.98
CA ASN A 82 19.55 10.30 8.54
C ASN A 82 20.45 10.94 7.48
N THR A 83 20.94 12.15 7.76
CA THR A 83 21.81 12.89 6.85
C THR A 83 23.12 12.16 6.55
N GLN A 84 23.60 11.33 7.49
CA GLN A 84 24.82 10.55 7.31
C GLN A 84 24.69 9.55 6.15
N THR A 85 23.54 8.89 6.00
CA THR A 85 23.28 7.98 4.86
C THR A 85 23.44 8.70 3.52
N CYS A 86 22.94 9.94 3.40
CA CYS A 86 23.11 10.75 2.19
C CYS A 86 24.58 11.12 1.97
N MET A 87 25.25 11.56 3.05
CA MET A 87 26.63 12.05 2.98
C MET A 87 27.66 10.95 2.81
N ALA A 88 27.31 9.68 3.02
CA ALA A 88 28.18 8.55 2.72
C ALA A 88 28.68 8.55 1.26
N CYS A 89 27.85 9.02 0.32
CA CYS A 89 28.20 9.13 -1.10
C CYS A 89 28.30 10.59 -1.57
N HIS A 90 27.39 11.47 -1.10
CA HIS A 90 27.29 12.84 -1.59
C HIS A 90 28.43 13.78 -1.16
N GLN A 91 29.40 13.28 -0.39
CA GLN A 91 30.69 13.93 -0.23
C GLN A 91 31.53 13.91 -1.52
N GLN A 92 31.27 12.97 -2.42
CA GLN A 92 32.00 12.78 -3.68
C GLN A 92 31.07 12.85 -4.89
N VAL A 93 29.87 12.27 -4.81
CA VAL A 93 28.90 12.20 -5.90
C VAL A 93 27.97 13.41 -5.88
N GLN A 94 27.89 14.16 -6.98
CA GLN A 94 27.03 15.34 -7.09
C GLN A 94 27.27 16.37 -5.98
N LYS A 95 28.49 16.41 -5.42
CA LYS A 95 28.87 17.18 -4.24
C LYS A 95 28.45 18.65 -4.31
N ASP A 96 28.62 19.27 -5.46
CA ASP A 96 28.38 20.70 -5.69
C ASP A 96 26.99 21.00 -6.27
N ASN A 97 26.12 19.99 -6.37
CA ASN A 97 24.77 20.19 -6.88
C ASN A 97 23.98 21.11 -5.94
N PRO A 98 23.39 22.23 -6.43
CA PRO A 98 22.67 23.17 -5.58
C PRO A 98 21.45 22.54 -4.92
N LYS A 99 20.84 21.51 -5.52
CA LYS A 99 19.68 20.80 -4.95
C LYS A 99 20.00 20.07 -3.63
N LEU A 100 21.26 19.75 -3.39
CA LEU A 100 21.71 19.07 -2.16
C LEU A 100 22.12 20.05 -1.05
N GLU A 101 21.95 21.36 -1.24
CA GLU A 101 22.31 22.35 -0.22
C GLU A 101 21.64 22.11 1.15
N PRO A 102 20.35 21.71 1.24
CA PRO A 102 19.75 21.42 2.54
C PRO A 102 20.39 20.19 3.22
N VAL A 103 20.82 19.18 2.46
CA VAL A 103 21.54 18.00 3.00
C VAL A 103 22.92 18.41 3.52
N ARG A 104 23.66 19.23 2.76
CA ARG A 104 24.96 19.76 3.20
C ARG A 104 24.84 20.67 4.41
N THR A 105 23.81 21.50 4.46
CA THR A 105 23.50 22.34 5.62
C THR A 105 23.22 21.47 6.84
N SER A 106 22.35 20.46 6.69
CA SER A 106 22.05 19.49 7.73
C SER A 106 23.31 18.79 8.26
N TRP A 107 24.23 18.42 7.38
CA TRP A 107 25.50 17.79 7.75
C TRP A 107 26.42 18.72 8.56
N LYS A 108 26.48 20.01 8.20
CA LYS A 108 27.34 21.00 8.89
C LYS A 108 26.76 21.43 10.24
N THR A 109 25.44 21.60 10.33
CA THR A 109 24.78 22.15 11.52
C THR A 109 24.32 21.08 12.50
N GLY A 110 24.22 19.82 12.05
CA GLY A 110 23.64 18.72 12.81
C GLY A 110 22.11 18.76 12.89
N GLN A 111 21.44 19.76 12.31
CA GLN A 111 19.99 19.83 12.27
C GLN A 111 19.43 18.93 11.15
N PRO A 112 18.42 18.09 11.39
CA PRO A 112 17.89 17.17 10.38
C PRO A 112 17.18 17.90 9.24
N VAL A 113 17.10 17.27 8.07
CA VAL A 113 16.27 17.75 6.96
C VAL A 113 14.79 17.60 7.31
N GLU A 114 14.02 18.68 7.17
CA GLU A 114 12.59 18.73 7.49
C GLU A 114 11.72 18.11 6.38
N TRP A 115 11.79 16.80 6.23
CA TRP A 115 11.01 16.06 5.25
C TRP A 115 9.50 16.22 5.46
N VAL A 116 8.75 16.34 4.35
CA VAL A 116 7.29 16.35 4.40
C VAL A 116 6.78 14.92 4.29
N GLN A 117 6.19 14.42 5.37
CA GLN A 117 5.66 13.06 5.42
C GLN A 117 4.43 12.89 4.52
N ILE A 118 4.51 11.94 3.58
CA ILE A 118 3.45 11.64 2.61
C ILE A 118 2.45 10.64 3.17
N HIS A 119 2.98 9.54 3.73
CA HIS A 119 2.21 8.43 4.27
C HIS A 119 2.08 8.60 5.78
N ARG A 120 0.88 8.94 6.25
CA ARG A 120 0.55 9.02 7.68
C ARG A 120 -0.84 8.45 7.92
N THR A 121 -0.90 7.37 8.68
CA THR A 121 -2.15 6.87 9.26
C THR A 121 -2.60 7.81 10.39
N PRO A 122 -3.91 7.86 10.72
CA PRO A 122 -4.37 8.57 11.90
C PRO A 122 -3.66 8.09 13.18
N ASP A 123 -3.49 8.97 14.15
CA ASP A 123 -2.69 8.68 15.36
C ASP A 123 -3.31 7.59 16.26
N TYR A 124 -4.61 7.30 16.09
CA TYR A 124 -5.32 6.18 16.75
C TYR A 124 -5.19 4.85 15.98
N VAL A 125 -4.34 4.80 14.95
CA VAL A 125 -4.03 3.60 14.18
C VAL A 125 -2.56 3.27 14.37
N PHE A 126 -2.31 2.20 15.14
CA PHE A 126 -1.01 1.59 15.27
C PHE A 126 -0.73 0.68 14.06
N TYR A 127 0.21 1.09 13.21
CA TYR A 127 0.71 0.28 12.10
C TYR A 127 2.12 -0.24 12.42
N ASN A 128 2.43 -1.47 11.98
CA ASN A 128 3.73 -2.10 12.20
C ASN A 128 4.34 -2.63 10.90
N HIS A 129 5.38 -1.98 10.37
CA HIS A 129 6.07 -2.40 9.15
C HIS A 129 6.66 -3.81 9.25
N SER A 130 7.39 -4.12 10.33
CA SER A 130 8.05 -5.43 10.48
C SER A 130 7.06 -6.59 10.51
N ALA A 131 5.85 -6.36 11.02
CA ALA A 131 4.80 -7.38 11.01
C ALA A 131 4.33 -7.76 9.59
N HIS A 132 4.43 -6.84 8.62
CA HIS A 132 4.00 -7.07 7.24
C HIS A 132 5.16 -7.54 6.36
N VAL A 133 6.29 -6.84 6.42
CA VAL A 133 7.48 -7.14 5.60
C VAL A 133 7.98 -8.55 5.90
N ASN A 134 8.12 -8.91 7.18
CA ASN A 134 8.57 -10.26 7.57
C ASN A 134 7.56 -11.37 7.27
N ARG A 135 6.37 -11.02 6.77
CA ARG A 135 5.32 -11.96 6.34
C ARG A 135 5.11 -11.94 4.83
N GLY A 136 6.06 -11.42 4.05
CA GLY A 136 6.03 -11.50 2.59
C GLY A 136 5.18 -10.43 1.91
N ILE A 137 4.88 -9.33 2.60
CA ILE A 137 4.18 -8.19 1.98
C ILE A 137 5.21 -7.20 1.42
N SER A 138 5.17 -7.01 0.10
CA SER A 138 6.07 -6.09 -0.60
C SER A 138 5.74 -4.62 -0.37
N CYS A 139 6.79 -3.78 -0.41
CA CYS A 139 6.67 -2.32 -0.44
C CYS A 139 5.75 -1.84 -1.56
N ALA A 140 5.76 -2.51 -2.72
CA ALA A 140 4.96 -2.14 -3.89
C ALA A 140 3.44 -2.20 -3.62
N SER A 141 3.01 -3.16 -2.81
CA SER A 141 1.59 -3.35 -2.48
C SER A 141 1.00 -2.13 -1.77
N CYS A 142 1.79 -1.48 -0.93
CA CYS A 142 1.36 -0.34 -0.11
C CYS A 142 1.79 1.02 -0.68
N HIS A 143 3.01 1.13 -1.21
CA HIS A 143 3.60 2.41 -1.66
C HIS A 143 3.57 2.59 -3.17
N GLY A 144 3.16 1.58 -3.93
CA GLY A 144 3.19 1.62 -5.40
C GLY A 144 4.61 1.49 -5.97
N PRO A 145 4.80 1.82 -7.25
CA PRO A 145 6.08 1.66 -7.95
C PRO A 145 7.07 2.78 -7.60
N VAL A 146 7.50 2.86 -6.34
CA VAL A 146 8.42 3.91 -5.85
C VAL A 146 9.75 3.92 -6.62
N ASN A 147 10.19 2.77 -7.13
CA ASN A 147 11.34 2.65 -8.02
C ASN A 147 11.18 3.43 -9.34
N HIS A 148 9.99 3.90 -9.68
CA HIS A 148 9.73 4.73 -10.86
C HIS A 148 9.16 6.11 -10.49
N MET A 149 9.33 6.53 -9.23
CA MET A 149 8.84 7.82 -8.71
C MET A 149 9.99 8.83 -8.56
N PRO A 150 10.09 9.85 -9.44
CA PRO A 150 11.01 10.98 -9.25
C PRO A 150 10.66 11.82 -8.00
N VAL A 151 9.36 11.87 -7.66
CA VAL A 151 8.86 12.39 -6.41
C VAL A 151 7.81 11.41 -5.92
N VAL A 152 7.90 11.02 -4.65
CA VAL A 152 6.95 10.05 -4.08
C VAL A 152 5.59 10.72 -3.91
N TYR A 153 4.55 10.00 -4.32
CA TYR A 153 3.17 10.38 -4.08
C TYR A 153 2.43 9.27 -3.34
N HIS A 154 1.27 9.60 -2.78
CA HIS A 154 0.44 8.62 -2.10
C HIS A 154 -0.27 7.70 -3.10
N ALA A 155 0.31 6.52 -3.38
CA ALA A 155 -0.17 5.65 -4.46
C ALA A 155 -1.39 4.80 -4.11
N LYS A 156 -1.64 4.55 -2.82
CA LYS A 156 -2.74 3.71 -2.34
C LYS A 156 -3.59 4.47 -1.31
N PRO A 157 -4.88 4.14 -1.15
CA PRO A 157 -5.77 4.91 -0.28
C PRO A 157 -5.48 4.84 1.22
N HIS A 158 -4.84 3.74 1.68
CA HIS A 158 -4.56 3.44 3.10
C HIS A 158 -5.78 3.62 4.02
N SER A 159 -6.97 3.30 3.51
CA SER A 159 -8.21 3.28 4.29
C SER A 159 -8.36 1.97 5.05
N MET A 160 -9.17 1.97 6.11
CA MET A 160 -9.47 0.75 6.88
C MET A 160 -10.00 -0.38 6.00
N ALA A 161 -10.93 -0.10 5.09
CA ALA A 161 -11.49 -1.10 4.18
C ALA A 161 -10.42 -1.71 3.27
N TRP A 162 -9.46 -0.90 2.79
CA TRP A 162 -8.35 -1.36 1.98
C TRP A 162 -7.38 -2.25 2.78
N CYS A 163 -7.07 -1.88 4.02
CA CYS A 163 -6.26 -2.72 4.91
C CYS A 163 -6.97 -4.06 5.21
N LEU A 164 -8.27 -4.02 5.51
CA LEU A 164 -9.06 -5.21 5.83
C LEU A 164 -9.22 -6.15 4.63
N GLU A 165 -9.29 -5.62 3.41
CA GLU A 165 -9.30 -6.46 2.21
C GLU A 165 -8.06 -7.34 2.13
N CYS A 166 -6.89 -6.77 2.39
CA CYS A 166 -5.64 -7.53 2.47
C CYS A 166 -5.61 -8.48 3.67
N HIS A 167 -6.19 -8.11 4.81
CA HIS A 167 -6.22 -8.99 5.99
C HIS A 167 -7.14 -10.21 5.78
N ARG A 168 -8.25 -10.03 5.05
CA ARG A 168 -9.18 -11.10 4.68
C ARG A 168 -8.62 -12.02 3.61
N HIS A 169 -7.95 -11.42 2.62
CA HIS A 169 -7.43 -12.11 1.44
C HIS A 169 -5.93 -11.86 1.25
N PRO A 170 -5.06 -12.24 2.21
CA PRO A 170 -3.62 -11.99 2.12
C PRO A 170 -2.98 -12.73 0.94
N GLU A 171 -3.52 -13.87 0.53
CA GLU A 171 -3.06 -14.65 -0.63
C GLU A 171 -2.96 -13.84 -1.92
N ASN A 172 -3.73 -12.76 -2.06
CA ASN A 172 -3.69 -11.90 -3.23
C ASN A 172 -2.47 -10.96 -3.25
N PHE A 173 -1.68 -10.90 -2.16
CA PHE A 173 -0.61 -9.91 -2.00
C PHE A 173 0.72 -10.50 -1.50
N LEU A 174 0.72 -11.73 -1.00
CA LEU A 174 1.91 -12.41 -0.48
C LEU A 174 2.93 -12.71 -1.58
N ARG A 175 4.21 -12.54 -1.26
CA ARG A 175 5.35 -12.82 -2.14
C ARG A 175 6.42 -13.65 -1.41
N PRO A 176 7.27 -14.38 -2.15
CA PRO A 176 8.47 -15.01 -1.59
C PRO A 176 9.35 -14.01 -0.84
N GLU A 177 10.06 -14.45 0.22
CA GLU A 177 10.80 -13.53 1.08
C GLU A 177 11.94 -12.77 0.36
N ASP A 178 12.50 -13.35 -0.69
CA ASP A 178 13.55 -12.75 -1.52
C ASP A 178 13.01 -11.71 -2.52
N GLN A 179 11.68 -11.60 -2.68
CA GLN A 179 11.02 -10.74 -3.65
C GLN A 179 10.25 -9.58 -3.00
N ILE A 180 10.42 -9.37 -1.69
CA ILE A 180 9.73 -8.32 -0.92
C ILE A 180 10.11 -6.92 -1.41
N THR A 181 11.41 -6.65 -1.58
CA THR A 181 11.94 -5.35 -2.05
C THR A 181 12.07 -5.26 -3.57
N ASN A 182 11.74 -6.33 -4.30
CA ASN A 182 11.66 -6.30 -5.76
C ASN A 182 10.31 -5.70 -6.20
N LEU A 183 10.32 -4.42 -6.57
CA LEU A 183 9.10 -3.69 -6.95
C LEU A 183 8.57 -4.08 -8.34
N ASP A 184 9.43 -4.62 -9.21
CA ASP A 184 9.06 -5.05 -10.56
C ASP A 184 8.65 -6.53 -10.64
N TRP A 185 8.72 -7.25 -9.51
CA TRP A 185 8.33 -8.67 -9.43
C TRP A 185 6.91 -8.92 -9.91
N LYS A 186 6.75 -10.00 -10.67
CA LYS A 186 5.45 -10.53 -11.06
C LYS A 186 5.32 -12.02 -10.75
N PRO A 187 4.10 -12.52 -10.54
CA PRO A 187 3.85 -13.95 -10.34
C PRO A 187 4.43 -14.84 -11.44
N GLU A 188 4.45 -14.35 -12.68
CA GLU A 188 4.95 -15.11 -13.83
C GLU A 188 6.46 -15.34 -13.82
N ASP A 189 7.20 -14.58 -13.01
CA ASP A 189 8.65 -14.72 -12.87
C ASP A 189 9.03 -15.89 -11.95
N VAL A 190 8.06 -16.44 -11.21
CA VAL A 190 8.28 -17.57 -10.31
C VAL A 190 8.42 -18.87 -11.09
N ASN A 191 9.55 -19.55 -10.92
CA ASN A 191 9.74 -20.92 -11.38
C ASN A 191 8.92 -21.88 -10.50
N PRO A 192 7.90 -22.58 -11.05
CA PRO A 192 7.02 -23.41 -10.24
C PRO A 192 7.74 -24.58 -9.56
N ALA A 193 8.73 -25.19 -10.20
CA ALA A 193 9.48 -26.31 -9.65
C ALA A 193 10.32 -25.89 -8.43
N GLU A 194 11.04 -24.77 -8.55
CA GLU A 194 11.83 -24.21 -7.45
C GLU A 194 10.96 -23.72 -6.30
N PHE A 195 9.83 -23.08 -6.63
CA PHE A 195 8.86 -22.61 -5.64
C PHE A 195 8.29 -23.76 -4.82
N VAL A 196 7.81 -24.82 -5.48
CA VAL A 196 7.27 -26.00 -4.81
C VAL A 196 8.34 -26.73 -4.00
N ALA A 197 9.58 -26.83 -4.52
CA ALA A 197 10.68 -27.42 -3.76
C ALA A 197 10.99 -26.65 -2.45
N LYS A 198 10.85 -25.32 -2.47
CA LYS A 198 11.15 -24.45 -1.32
C LYS A 198 9.98 -24.34 -0.33
N TYR A 199 8.77 -24.12 -0.82
CA TYR A 199 7.60 -23.79 -0.01
C TYR A 199 6.60 -24.94 0.14
N GLY A 200 6.72 -25.97 -0.69
CA GLY A 200 5.76 -27.07 -0.77
C GLY A 200 4.54 -26.72 -1.63
N GLU A 201 3.50 -27.53 -1.47
CA GLU A 201 2.19 -27.32 -2.09
C GLU A 201 1.14 -27.10 -1.01
N PRO A 202 0.07 -26.34 -1.29
CA PRO A 202 -1.02 -26.16 -0.35
C PRO A 202 -1.83 -27.46 -0.18
N LYS A 203 -2.52 -27.58 0.95
CA LYS A 203 -3.28 -28.78 1.31
C LYS A 203 -4.46 -29.00 0.36
N GLY A 204 -4.66 -30.26 -0.03
CA GLY A 204 -5.84 -30.66 -0.83
C GLY A 204 -5.68 -30.47 -2.34
N VAL A 205 -4.48 -30.12 -2.81
CA VAL A 205 -4.15 -30.09 -4.22
C VAL A 205 -3.92 -31.50 -4.74
N THR A 206 -4.56 -31.84 -5.86
CA THR A 206 -4.39 -33.13 -6.56
C THR A 206 -3.44 -33.04 -7.76
N GLU A 207 -3.19 -31.82 -8.24
CA GLU A 207 -2.32 -31.53 -9.37
C GLU A 207 -0.89 -31.21 -8.90
N ASP A 208 0.12 -31.78 -9.55
CA ASP A 208 1.53 -31.48 -9.26
C ASP A 208 1.89 -30.09 -9.81
N TRP A 209 2.02 -29.11 -8.90
CA TRP A 209 2.26 -27.71 -9.26
C TRP A 209 3.70 -27.47 -9.72
N SER A 210 4.64 -28.37 -9.40
CA SER A 210 6.02 -28.26 -9.87
C SER A 210 6.12 -28.40 -11.39
N LYS A 211 5.12 -29.04 -12.02
CA LYS A 211 5.02 -29.24 -13.47
C LYS A 211 4.24 -28.14 -14.18
N LYS A 212 3.64 -27.19 -13.45
CA LYS A 212 2.93 -26.08 -14.07
C LYS A 212 3.90 -25.20 -14.85
N LYS A 213 3.39 -24.58 -15.91
CA LYS A 213 4.17 -23.61 -16.70
C LYS A 213 4.37 -22.29 -15.94
N ARG A 214 3.35 -21.88 -15.17
CA ARG A 214 3.32 -20.65 -14.37
C ARG A 214 2.41 -20.86 -13.17
N LEU A 215 2.71 -20.19 -12.07
CA LEU A 215 1.82 -20.07 -10.92
C LEU A 215 1.12 -18.71 -10.96
N THR A 216 -0.14 -18.68 -10.53
CA THR A 216 -0.89 -17.45 -10.31
C THR A 216 -0.52 -16.81 -8.96
N GLN A 217 -0.81 -15.52 -8.81
CA GLN A 217 -0.64 -14.82 -7.53
C GLN A 217 -1.36 -15.55 -6.38
N GLN A 218 -2.58 -16.04 -6.63
CA GLN A 218 -3.39 -16.72 -5.62
C GLN A 218 -2.78 -18.07 -5.21
N GLU A 219 -2.25 -18.84 -6.16
CA GLU A 219 -1.57 -20.11 -5.88
C GLU A 219 -0.29 -19.89 -5.05
N ILE A 220 0.54 -18.92 -5.45
CA ILE A 220 1.74 -18.52 -4.70
C ILE A 220 1.34 -18.09 -3.30
N GLY A 221 0.42 -17.13 -3.18
CA GLY A 221 0.05 -16.56 -1.90
C GLY A 221 -0.65 -17.55 -0.98
N GLN A 222 -1.48 -18.46 -1.50
CA GLN A 222 -2.11 -19.52 -0.70
C GLN A 222 -1.06 -20.48 -0.13
N THR A 223 -0.09 -20.88 -0.95
CA THR A 223 1.03 -21.73 -0.50
C THR A 223 1.80 -21.06 0.63
N LEU A 224 2.16 -19.78 0.46
CA LEU A 224 2.89 -19.01 1.46
C LEU A 224 2.07 -18.79 2.74
N LYS A 225 0.78 -18.49 2.60
CA LYS A 225 -0.16 -18.33 3.72
C LYS A 225 -0.22 -19.59 4.59
N GLU A 226 -0.33 -20.77 3.96
CA GLU A 226 -0.34 -22.05 4.68
C GLU A 226 1.02 -22.39 5.28
N ARG A 227 2.08 -22.24 4.49
CA ARG A 227 3.47 -22.56 4.89
C ARG A 227 3.91 -21.76 6.11
N TRP A 228 3.56 -20.47 6.15
CA TRP A 228 3.94 -19.56 7.23
C TRP A 228 2.85 -19.38 8.29
N ASN A 229 1.75 -20.12 8.19
CA ASN A 229 0.58 -20.01 9.05
C ASN A 229 0.16 -18.54 9.26
N ILE A 230 -0.04 -17.82 8.16
CA ILE A 230 -0.42 -16.41 8.17
C ILE A 230 -1.92 -16.30 8.47
N GLN A 231 -2.22 -15.71 9.63
CA GLN A 231 -3.59 -15.44 10.10
C GLN A 231 -3.67 -13.96 10.48
N PRO A 232 -3.92 -13.06 9.52
CA PRO A 232 -4.05 -11.64 9.81
C PRO A 232 -5.26 -11.41 10.73
N THR A 233 -5.13 -10.46 11.64
CA THR A 233 -6.19 -10.12 12.58
C THR A 233 -7.21 -9.18 11.93
N GLU A 234 -8.49 -9.46 12.13
CA GLU A 234 -9.59 -8.60 11.65
C GLU A 234 -10.30 -7.83 12.79
N ASN A 235 -9.74 -7.87 14.00
CA ASN A 235 -10.30 -7.23 15.17
C ASN A 235 -9.71 -5.83 15.42
N CYS A 236 -10.42 -5.01 16.19
CA CYS A 236 -9.99 -3.64 16.49
C CYS A 236 -8.67 -3.58 17.28
N GLN A 237 -8.40 -4.55 18.16
CA GLN A 237 -7.23 -4.54 19.05
C GLN A 237 -5.89 -4.59 18.29
N SER A 238 -5.90 -5.09 17.06
CA SER A 238 -4.71 -5.18 16.23
C SER A 238 -4.13 -3.81 15.83
N CYS A 239 -5.01 -2.84 15.56
CA CYS A 239 -4.62 -1.53 15.01
C CYS A 239 -5.11 -0.35 15.86
N HIS A 240 -6.16 -0.50 16.67
CA HIS A 240 -6.77 0.56 17.47
C HIS A 240 -6.48 0.36 18.95
N ARG A 241 -5.24 0.68 19.34
CA ARG A 241 -4.73 0.51 20.71
C ARG A 241 -4.05 1.78 21.20
#